data_AF-A0A969F015-F1
#
_entry.id   AF-A0A969F015-F1
#
_cell.length_a   1.000
_cell.length_b   1.000
_cell.length_c   1.000
_cell.angle_alpha   90.00
_cell.angle_beta   90.00
_cell.angle_gamma   90.00
#
_symmetry.space_group_name_H-M   'P 1'
#
loop_
_entity.id
_entity.type
_entity.pdbx_description
1 polymer ?
#
loop_
_entity_poly.entity_id
_entity_poly.type
_entity_poly.pdbx_seq_one_letter_code
_entity_poly.pdbx_strand_id
1 'polypeptide(L)'
;MSPRGPVLAALMALALSAHAERFDFVALGDTAYRLPDDVPRYEALIDKINAAQPAFAIHVGDIWGANVCTSAEYERIRAQFARFTTPLIYTPGDNEWVDCRDPAVILAYVRFVGGRQPKPTSTPAPIRWPDHEPTSRRHAEPLPPVPPETRNPG
;
A
#
# COMPACT_ATOMS: atom_id res chain seq x y z
N MET A 1 -0.92 -8.76 65.23
CA MET A 1 0.09 -8.47 64.18
C MET A 1 -0.53 -8.82 62.83
N SER A 2 -0.69 -7.84 61.94
CA SER A 2 -1.45 -7.98 60.68
C SER A 2 -0.48 -8.27 59.51
N PRO A 3 -0.64 -9.34 58.72
CA PRO A 3 0.30 -9.71 57.67
C PRO A 3 -0.07 -8.98 56.37
N ARG A 4 0.17 -7.68 56.30
CA ARG A 4 -0.10 -6.88 55.07
C ARG A 4 1.15 -6.61 54.22
N GLY A 5 2.32 -7.05 54.67
CA GLY A 5 3.61 -6.80 54.02
C GLY A 5 3.88 -7.52 52.69
N PRO A 6 3.61 -8.84 52.55
CA PRO A 6 4.10 -9.56 51.37
C PRO A 6 3.27 -9.32 50.10
N VAL A 7 1.98 -8.98 50.22
CA VAL A 7 1.08 -8.79 49.06
C VAL A 7 1.39 -7.50 48.30
N LEU A 8 1.75 -6.43 49.02
CA LEU A 8 2.05 -5.13 48.39
C LEU A 8 3.39 -5.15 47.64
N ALA A 9 4.38 -5.88 48.15
CA ALA A 9 5.68 -6.04 47.49
C ALA A 9 5.60 -6.86 46.19
N ALA A 10 4.74 -7.88 46.14
CA ALA A 10 4.52 -8.69 44.94
C ALA A 10 3.86 -7.88 43.80
N LEU A 11 2.94 -6.97 44.12
CA LEU A 11 2.26 -6.11 43.13
C LEU A 11 3.20 -5.05 42.53
N MET A 12 4.19 -4.55 43.29
CA MET A 12 5.20 -3.63 42.73
C MET A 12 6.15 -4.32 41.75
N ALA A 13 6.52 -5.60 41.97
CA ALA A 13 7.43 -6.33 41.07
C ALA A 13 6.84 -6.58 39.68
N LEU A 14 5.51 -6.76 39.57
CA LEU A 14 4.82 -6.91 38.27
C LEU A 14 4.74 -5.61 37.47
N ALA A 15 4.74 -4.45 38.13
CA ALA A 15 4.66 -3.14 37.46
C ALA A 15 5.98 -2.72 36.77
N LEU A 16 7.11 -3.32 37.16
CA LEU A 16 8.44 -3.02 36.60
C LEU A 16 8.86 -3.90 35.41
N SER A 17 8.03 -4.88 35.01
CA SER A 17 8.38 -5.83 33.94
C SER A 17 7.81 -5.48 32.56
N ALA A 18 7.20 -4.31 32.38
CA ALA A 18 6.80 -3.80 31.07
C ALA A 18 8.05 -3.29 30.31
N HIS A 19 8.93 -4.20 29.93
CA HIS A 19 9.94 -3.90 28.92
C HIS A 19 9.27 -3.97 27.56
N ALA A 20 9.19 -2.84 26.87
CA ALA A 20 8.89 -2.82 25.45
C ALA A 20 9.97 -3.65 24.74
N GLU A 21 9.58 -4.79 24.17
CA GLU A 21 10.47 -5.58 23.34
C GLU A 21 10.90 -4.71 22.16
N ARG A 22 12.21 -4.55 21.98
CA ARG A 22 12.74 -3.82 20.84
C ARG A 22 12.72 -4.76 19.66
N PHE A 23 12.22 -4.26 18.54
CA PHE A 23 12.26 -4.96 17.27
C PHE A 23 12.70 -4.00 16.19
N ASP A 24 13.36 -4.56 15.17
CA ASP A 24 13.69 -3.86 13.95
C ASP A 24 12.74 -4.30 12.84
N PHE A 25 12.36 -3.37 11.98
CA PHE A 25 11.56 -3.62 10.79
C PHE A 25 12.16 -2.87 9.61
N VAL A 26 11.79 -3.28 8.40
CA VAL A 26 12.17 -2.60 7.16
C VAL A 26 10.93 -1.97 6.53
N ALA A 27 11.05 -0.74 6.04
CA ALA A 27 10.06 -0.12 5.18
C ALA A 27 10.69 0.17 3.81
N LEU A 28 9.94 -0.11 2.74
CA LEU A 28 10.35 0.08 1.35
C LEU A 28 9.13 0.44 0.49
N GLY A 29 9.36 1.04 -0.66
CA GLY A 29 8.34 1.42 -1.66
C GLY A 29 9.03 1.72 -2.99
N ASP A 30 8.26 2.11 -4.01
CA ASP A 30 8.79 2.56 -5.31
C ASP A 30 9.72 1.53 -5.97
N THR A 31 9.22 0.32 -6.18
CA THR A 31 10.06 -0.81 -6.59
C THR A 31 9.84 -1.25 -8.04
N ALA A 32 10.95 -1.54 -8.71
CA ALA A 32 10.99 -2.20 -10.02
C ALA A 32 10.27 -1.50 -11.20
N TYR A 33 10.31 -0.18 -11.28
CA TYR A 33 9.67 0.56 -12.38
C TYR A 33 10.28 0.34 -13.77
N ARG A 34 11.62 0.28 -13.87
CA ARG A 34 12.29 0.10 -15.17
C ARG A 34 12.44 -1.38 -15.47
N LEU A 35 11.41 -1.95 -16.06
CA LEU A 35 11.44 -3.35 -16.45
C LEU A 35 12.22 -3.56 -17.77
N PRO A 36 13.01 -4.64 -17.89
CA PRO A 36 13.27 -5.67 -16.87
C PRO A 36 14.42 -5.32 -15.91
N ASP A 37 15.18 -4.25 -16.16
CA ASP A 37 16.45 -3.91 -15.50
C ASP A 37 16.41 -3.84 -13.97
N ASP A 38 15.30 -3.37 -13.40
CA ASP A 38 15.18 -3.19 -11.94
C ASP A 38 14.77 -4.48 -11.20
N VAL A 39 14.28 -5.52 -11.91
CA VAL A 39 13.85 -6.78 -11.27
C VAL A 39 14.98 -7.43 -10.46
N PRO A 40 16.20 -7.64 -11.01
CA PRO A 40 17.28 -8.27 -10.25
C PRO A 40 17.74 -7.42 -9.05
N ARG A 41 17.62 -6.09 -9.16
CA ARG A 41 17.98 -5.17 -8.07
C ARG A 41 17.00 -5.28 -6.91
N TYR A 42 15.71 -5.34 -7.22
CA TYR A 42 14.69 -5.49 -6.21
C TYR A 42 14.77 -6.86 -5.54
N GLU A 43 14.97 -7.93 -6.31
CA GLU A 43 15.17 -9.27 -5.74
C GLU A 43 16.40 -9.34 -4.82
N ALA A 44 17.51 -8.72 -5.20
CA ALA A 44 18.70 -8.64 -4.35
C ALA A 44 18.46 -7.80 -3.08
N LEU A 45 17.59 -6.80 -3.12
CA LEU A 45 17.17 -6.05 -1.93
C LEU A 45 16.36 -6.95 -0.99
N ILE A 46 15.41 -7.72 -1.51
CA ILE A 46 14.63 -8.68 -0.72
C ILE A 46 15.57 -9.69 -0.05
N ASP A 47 16.56 -10.21 -0.77
CA ASP A 47 17.53 -11.17 -0.21
C ASP A 47 18.34 -10.56 0.96
N LYS A 48 18.70 -9.27 0.87
CA LYS A 48 19.36 -8.54 1.97
C LYS A 48 18.42 -8.32 3.16
N ILE A 49 17.15 -8.01 2.91
CA ILE A 49 16.13 -7.86 3.97
C ILE A 49 15.93 -9.18 4.70
N ASN A 50 15.81 -10.29 3.95
CA ASN A 50 15.70 -11.63 4.53
C ASN A 50 16.92 -11.99 5.38
N ALA A 51 18.14 -11.66 4.93
CA ALA A 51 19.36 -11.88 5.69
C ALA A 51 19.45 -11.04 6.97
N ALA A 52 18.82 -9.87 7.01
CA ALA A 52 18.74 -9.02 8.21
C ALA A 52 17.71 -9.52 9.25
N GLN A 53 16.84 -10.46 8.87
CA GLN A 53 15.81 -11.07 9.74
C GLN A 53 15.00 -10.05 10.58
N PRO A 54 14.41 -9.01 9.97
CA PRO A 54 13.56 -8.07 10.72
C PRO A 54 12.30 -8.77 11.25
N ALA A 55 11.66 -8.21 12.27
CA ALA A 55 10.41 -8.75 12.79
C ALA A 55 9.30 -8.81 11.72
N PHE A 56 9.30 -7.82 10.81
CA PHE A 56 8.46 -7.76 9.61
C PHE A 56 9.02 -6.73 8.63
N ALA A 57 8.48 -6.71 7.41
CA ALA A 57 8.70 -5.66 6.41
C ALA A 57 7.38 -4.97 6.04
N ILE A 58 7.46 -3.70 5.63
CA ILE A 58 6.34 -2.93 5.10
C ILE A 58 6.67 -2.46 3.69
N HIS A 59 5.88 -2.86 2.70
CA HIS A 59 5.91 -2.26 1.37
C HIS A 59 4.83 -1.18 1.28
N VAL A 60 5.23 0.09 1.19
CA VAL A 60 4.34 1.25 1.24
C VAL A 60 3.70 1.61 -0.11
N GLY A 61 3.55 0.62 -0.98
CA GLY A 61 2.93 0.79 -2.30
C GLY A 61 3.91 1.09 -3.41
N ASP A 62 3.35 1.50 -4.55
CA ASP A 62 4.12 1.94 -5.70
C ASP A 62 4.97 0.78 -6.26
N ILE A 63 4.28 -0.35 -6.44
CA ILE A 63 4.77 -1.62 -7.01
C ILE A 63 4.61 -1.67 -8.53
N TRP A 64 3.94 -0.66 -9.09
CA TRP A 64 3.60 -0.55 -10.50
C TRP A 64 3.97 0.84 -11.00
N GLY A 65 4.54 0.93 -12.20
CA GLY A 65 4.70 2.20 -12.92
C GLY A 65 3.90 2.17 -14.22
N ALA A 66 3.78 3.30 -14.92
CA ALA A 66 3.02 3.52 -16.16
C ALA A 66 3.30 2.52 -17.32
N ASN A 67 2.87 1.27 -17.11
CA ASN A 67 3.01 0.08 -17.93
C ASN A 67 1.64 -0.60 -18.00
N VAL A 68 1.45 -1.47 -18.99
CA VAL A 68 0.16 -2.15 -19.18
C VAL A 68 -0.14 -3.08 -18.01
N CYS A 69 -1.31 -2.91 -17.39
CA CYS A 69 -1.84 -3.81 -16.38
C CYS A 69 -2.23 -5.16 -16.96
N THR A 70 -1.36 -6.16 -16.77
CA THR A 70 -1.64 -7.53 -17.20
C THR A 70 -1.60 -8.48 -16.01
N SER A 71 -2.31 -9.60 -16.12
CA SER A 71 -2.25 -10.66 -15.12
C SER A 71 -0.82 -11.16 -14.89
N ALA A 72 0.01 -11.22 -15.93
CA ALA A 72 1.41 -11.64 -15.81
C ALA A 72 2.24 -10.72 -14.89
N GLU A 73 1.92 -9.43 -14.89
CA GLU A 73 2.63 -8.46 -14.07
C GLU A 73 2.17 -8.51 -12.60
N TYR A 74 0.89 -8.81 -12.34
CA TYR A 74 0.43 -9.15 -10.98
C TYR A 74 1.08 -10.43 -10.46
N GLU A 75 1.22 -11.45 -11.31
CA GLU A 75 1.91 -12.70 -10.96
C GLU A 75 3.39 -12.47 -10.61
N ARG A 76 4.07 -11.59 -11.36
CA ARG A 76 5.45 -11.18 -11.06
C ARG A 76 5.56 -10.55 -9.68
N ILE A 77 4.69 -9.60 -9.36
CA ILE A 77 4.71 -8.92 -8.05
C ILE A 77 4.35 -9.89 -6.93
N ARG A 78 3.34 -10.76 -7.14
CA ARG A 78 3.01 -11.81 -6.18
C ARG A 78 4.20 -12.73 -5.91
N ALA A 79 4.93 -13.10 -6.96
CA ALA A 79 6.15 -13.91 -6.83
C ALA A 79 7.23 -13.18 -6.03
N GLN A 80 7.41 -11.87 -6.24
CA GLN A 80 8.36 -11.06 -5.45
C GLN A 80 7.94 -10.97 -3.97
N PHE A 81 6.67 -10.73 -3.68
CA PHE A 81 6.17 -10.68 -2.30
C PHE A 81 6.32 -12.04 -1.61
N ALA A 82 6.15 -13.14 -2.34
CA ALA A 82 6.37 -14.49 -1.82
C ALA A 82 7.84 -14.81 -1.48
N ARG A 83 8.80 -13.96 -1.86
CA ARG A 83 10.23 -14.13 -1.50
C ARG A 83 10.54 -13.67 -0.08
N PHE A 84 9.71 -12.86 0.55
CA PHE A 84 9.96 -12.41 1.92
C PHE A 84 9.84 -13.59 2.89
N THR A 85 10.85 -13.79 3.73
CA THR A 85 10.87 -14.89 4.72
C THR A 85 10.27 -14.49 6.07
N THR A 86 10.00 -13.20 6.26
CA THR A 86 9.32 -12.62 7.44
C THR A 86 8.00 -11.99 6.99
N PRO A 87 7.06 -11.69 7.92
CA PRO A 87 5.77 -11.10 7.54
C PRO A 87 5.93 -9.82 6.71
N LEU A 88 5.20 -9.73 5.60
CA LEU A 88 5.13 -8.54 4.76
C LEU A 88 3.78 -7.87 4.93
N ILE A 89 3.79 -6.59 5.32
CA ILE A 89 2.64 -5.71 5.32
C ILE A 89 2.68 -4.88 4.04
N TYR A 90 1.55 -4.73 3.37
CA TYR A 90 1.45 -3.98 2.12
C TYR A 90 0.34 -2.94 2.19
N THR A 91 0.63 -1.73 1.71
CA THR A 91 -0.38 -0.71 1.44
C THR A 91 -0.26 -0.27 -0.02
N PRO A 92 -1.35 0.03 -0.73
CA PRO A 92 -1.26 0.66 -2.04
C PRO A 92 -0.78 2.11 -1.92
N GLY A 93 0.03 2.55 -2.88
CA GLY A 93 0.45 3.93 -3.15
C GLY A 93 -0.44 4.55 -4.23
N ASP A 94 -0.03 5.68 -4.82
CA ASP A 94 -0.86 6.32 -5.84
C ASP A 94 -0.82 5.60 -7.18
N ASN A 95 0.30 4.96 -7.55
CA ASN A 95 0.39 4.28 -8.84
C ASN A 95 -0.57 3.08 -8.96
N GLU A 96 -0.89 2.41 -7.86
CA GLU A 96 -1.93 1.37 -7.87
C GLU A 96 -3.32 1.90 -8.23
N TRP A 97 -3.59 3.18 -7.97
CA TRP A 97 -4.84 3.85 -8.32
C TRP A 97 -4.78 4.53 -9.68
N VAL A 98 -3.61 5.05 -10.08
CA VAL A 98 -3.50 5.95 -11.23
C VAL A 98 -2.75 5.39 -12.42
N ASP A 99 -1.88 4.40 -12.29
CA ASP A 99 -1.06 3.90 -13.41
C ASP A 99 -1.70 2.69 -14.11
N CYS A 100 -2.67 2.07 -13.46
CA CYS A 100 -3.47 1.04 -14.08
C CYS A 100 -4.60 1.63 -14.94
N ARG A 101 -4.28 1.95 -16.21
CA ARG A 101 -5.21 2.58 -17.15
C ARG A 101 -5.36 1.82 -18.46
N ASP A 102 -6.27 2.31 -19.29
CA ASP A 102 -6.37 1.95 -20.70
C ASP A 102 -4.97 1.97 -21.35
N PRO A 103 -4.54 0.86 -22.00
CA PRO A 103 -3.24 0.77 -22.65
C PRO A 103 -2.94 1.91 -23.63
N ALA A 104 -3.96 2.47 -24.30
CA ALA A 104 -3.79 3.60 -25.21
C ALA A 104 -3.34 4.88 -24.48
N VAL A 105 -3.85 5.11 -23.26
CA VAL A 105 -3.44 6.25 -22.41
C VAL A 105 -2.00 6.07 -21.96
N ILE A 106 -1.64 4.87 -21.52
CA ILE A 106 -0.27 4.54 -21.12
C ILE A 106 0.71 4.72 -22.29
N LEU A 107 0.37 4.20 -23.48
CA LEU A 107 1.20 4.36 -24.67
C LEU A 107 1.35 5.84 -25.08
N ALA A 108 0.30 6.65 -24.96
CA ALA A 108 0.38 8.09 -25.21
C ALA A 108 1.30 8.79 -24.20
N TYR A 109 1.19 8.45 -22.91
CA TYR A 109 2.05 8.96 -21.84
C TYR A 109 3.51 8.58 -22.07
N VAL A 110 3.81 7.31 -22.35
CA VAL A 110 5.18 6.83 -22.62
C VAL A 110 5.80 7.53 -23.82
N ARG A 111 5.01 7.77 -24.89
CA ARG A 111 5.46 8.60 -26.04
C ARG A 111 5.72 10.04 -25.64
N PHE A 112 4.90 10.59 -24.73
CA PHE A 112 5.02 11.96 -24.21
C PHE A 112 6.32 12.16 -23.45
N VAL A 113 6.54 11.36 -22.39
CA VAL A 113 7.74 11.44 -21.57
C VAL A 113 9.00 11.04 -22.33
N GLY A 114 8.89 10.14 -23.31
CA GLY A 114 9.99 9.73 -24.18
C GLY A 114 10.36 10.72 -25.28
N GLY A 115 9.80 11.94 -25.28
CA GLY A 115 10.12 12.99 -26.25
C GLY A 115 9.68 12.69 -27.68
N ARG A 116 8.83 11.67 -27.88
CA ARG A 116 8.33 11.21 -29.19
C ARG A 116 6.92 11.73 -29.47
N GLN A 117 6.55 12.87 -28.91
CA GLN A 117 5.31 13.53 -29.33
C GLN A 117 5.46 14.05 -30.75
N PRO A 118 4.50 13.80 -31.64
CA PRO A 118 4.39 14.60 -32.84
C PRO A 118 4.28 16.07 -32.40
N LYS A 119 5.10 16.93 -33.00
CA LYS A 119 5.04 18.37 -32.78
C LYS A 119 3.59 18.79 -33.04
N PRO A 120 2.90 19.45 -32.08
CA PRO A 120 1.51 19.82 -32.28
C PRO A 120 1.41 20.63 -33.57
N THR A 121 0.66 20.12 -34.55
CA THR A 121 0.43 20.81 -35.83
C THR A 121 -0.53 21.98 -35.67
N SER A 122 -1.16 22.11 -34.49
CA SER A 122 -2.04 23.19 -34.08
C SER A 122 -1.90 23.44 -32.58
N THR A 123 -2.06 24.71 -32.17
CA THR A 123 -2.21 25.08 -30.77
C THR A 123 -3.32 24.23 -30.12
N PRO A 124 -3.05 23.50 -29.02
CA PRO A 124 -4.10 22.78 -28.32
C PRO A 124 -5.17 23.78 -27.87
N ALA A 125 -6.43 23.48 -28.13
CA ALA A 125 -7.52 24.22 -27.49
C ALA A 125 -7.32 24.13 -25.97
N PRO A 126 -7.55 25.20 -25.21
CA PRO A 126 -7.44 25.15 -23.76
C PRO A 126 -8.29 24.00 -23.23
N ILE A 127 -7.67 23.13 -22.41
CA ILE A 127 -8.37 22.04 -21.74
C ILE A 127 -9.43 22.70 -20.84
N ARG A 128 -10.69 22.63 -21.28
CA ARG A 128 -11.83 23.04 -20.47
C ARG A 128 -12.19 21.84 -19.60
N TRP A 129 -11.64 21.81 -18.39
CA TRP A 129 -12.13 20.92 -17.35
C TRP A 129 -13.64 21.18 -17.21
N PRO A 130 -14.51 20.16 -17.30
CA PRO A 130 -15.90 20.34 -16.92
C PRO A 130 -15.89 20.89 -15.49
N ASP A 131 -16.70 21.90 -15.20
CA ASP A 131 -16.89 22.35 -13.83
C ASP A 131 -17.25 21.10 -13.01
N HIS A 132 -16.34 20.70 -12.11
CA HIS A 132 -16.60 19.61 -11.19
C HIS A 132 -17.65 20.12 -10.20
N GLU A 133 -18.93 19.98 -10.54
CA GLU A 133 -19.93 19.88 -9.50
C GLU A 133 -19.53 18.70 -8.60
N PRO A 134 -19.45 18.89 -7.28
CA PRO A 134 -19.18 17.80 -6.36
C PRO A 134 -20.25 16.72 -6.57
N THR A 135 -19.85 15.53 -7.03
CA THR A 135 -20.72 14.36 -7.16
C THR A 135 -21.25 13.87 -5.82
N SER A 136 -20.82 14.46 -4.69
CA SER A 136 -21.35 14.19 -3.35
C SER A 136 -22.84 14.49 -3.17
N ARG A 137 -23.50 15.19 -4.12
CA ARG A 137 -24.96 15.39 -4.08
C ARG A 137 -25.81 14.43 -4.91
N ARG A 138 -25.22 13.55 -5.73
CA ARG A 138 -26.00 12.66 -6.64
C ARG A 138 -26.21 11.23 -6.13
N HIS A 139 -25.58 10.82 -5.02
CA HIS A 139 -25.74 9.47 -4.44
C HIS A 139 -26.09 9.48 -2.94
N ALA A 140 -26.92 10.44 -2.51
CA ALA A 140 -27.61 10.30 -1.23
C ALA A 140 -28.92 9.56 -1.46
N GLU A 141 -28.84 8.26 -1.74
CA GLU A 141 -30.01 7.40 -1.51
C GLU A 141 -30.14 7.25 0.01
N PRO A 142 -31.30 7.57 0.62
CA PRO A 142 -31.48 7.37 2.05
C PRO A 142 -31.28 5.89 2.38
N LEU A 143 -30.43 5.59 3.36
CA LEU A 143 -30.29 4.24 3.87
C LEU A 143 -31.68 3.72 4.28
N PRO A 144 -32.05 2.46 3.94
CA PRO A 144 -33.29 1.88 4.42
C PRO A 144 -33.33 1.88 5.95
N PRO A 145 -34.51 2.06 6.56
CA PRO A 145 -34.63 2.11 8.01
C PRO A 145 -34.11 0.81 8.64
N VAL A 146 -33.28 0.96 9.68
CA VAL A 146 -32.79 -0.17 10.49
C VAL A 146 -34.01 -0.83 11.15
N PRO A 147 -34.24 -2.13 10.96
CA PRO A 147 -35.35 -2.82 11.63
C PRO A 147 -35.14 -2.81 13.15
N PRO A 148 -36.24 -2.74 13.94
CA PRO A 148 -36.13 -2.69 15.40
C PRO A 148 -35.43 -3.93 15.93
N GLU A 149 -34.47 -3.70 16.84
CA GLU A 149 -33.73 -4.73 17.55
C GLU A 149 -34.73 -5.63 18.29
N THR A 150 -34.85 -6.89 17.87
CA THR A 150 -35.59 -7.89 18.64
C THR A 150 -34.77 -8.18 19.89
N ARG A 151 -35.12 -7.54 21.00
CA ARG A 151 -34.66 -7.94 22.33
C ARG A 151 -35.12 -9.38 22.55
N ASN A 152 -34.18 -10.32 22.51
CA ASN A 152 -34.46 -11.71 22.84
C ASN A 152 -34.53 -11.80 24.38
N PRO A 153 -35.66 -12.19 24.99
CA PRO A 153 -35.71 -12.50 26.40
C PRO A 153 -35.30 -13.98 26.57
N GLY A 154 -34.09 -14.19 27.08
CA GLY A 154 -33.56 -15.51 27.42
C GLY A 154 -32.26 -15.38 28.18
#